data_AF-A0A969SW91-F1
#
_entry.id   AF-A0A969SW91-F1
#
_cell.length_a   1.000
_cell.length_b   1.000
_cell.length_c   1.000
_cell.angle_alpha   90.00
_cell.angle_beta   90.00
_cell.angle_gamma   90.00
#
_symmetry.space_group_name_H-M   'P 1'
#
loop_
_entity.id
_entity.type
_entity.pdbx_description
1 polymer ?
#
loop_
_entity_poly.entity_id
_entity_poly.type
_entity_poly.pdbx_seq_one_letter_code
_entity_poly.pdbx_strand_id
1 'polypeptide(L)'
;MTLSSLAMPSLITSQKFKSHATSEVVIVRHGRSNYNEQGIHQGASDGSVLTLQGREAAYKTGLALSNFKFDVIYTSPLQRVLQTTEEILRAFQELGKPSHPIFVDNRLTEINMACWEGLTYQKVQEDLAEDYTSWKQTPHLFAFKSATGKPYFPLQELYQQSQKFWQEILVKHCGQRILVIAHGGTNRTLISSAVGLGPEYYHQFQQSNTCINWLEFPVPGSLTGKLKWLNSTHHLEEPLPKLKAGKHGWRWVLISNQIQQLQALQNCLSQEPIKIVLSDDSDASETIAKNWCKGCLSTVHLSVKQTDFLDIWGQNIIAPQIEKLT
;
A
#
# COMPACT_ATOMS: atom_id res chain seq x y z
N MET A 1 -25.34 3.66 30.32
CA MET A 1 -25.59 3.91 28.88
C MET A 1 -24.94 2.76 28.13
N THR A 2 -25.77 1.84 27.66
CA THR A 2 -25.40 0.57 27.06
C THR A 2 -24.96 0.75 25.61
N LEU A 3 -23.81 0.17 25.26
CA LEU A 3 -23.28 0.05 23.91
C LEU A 3 -24.33 -0.59 22.99
N SER A 4 -24.87 0.19 22.07
CA SER A 4 -25.77 -0.31 21.03
C SER A 4 -24.97 -1.12 20.00
N SER A 5 -25.25 -2.41 19.94
CA SER A 5 -24.81 -3.33 18.90
C SER A 5 -25.20 -2.83 17.51
N LEU A 6 -24.22 -2.49 16.68
CA LEU A 6 -24.43 -2.39 15.24
C LEU A 6 -24.64 -3.81 14.69
N ALA A 7 -25.89 -4.15 14.38
CA ALA A 7 -26.24 -5.39 13.73
C ALA A 7 -25.62 -5.43 12.32
N MET A 8 -24.83 -6.48 12.07
CA MET A 8 -24.34 -6.84 10.74
C MET A 8 -25.53 -7.19 9.82
N PRO A 9 -25.60 -6.68 8.58
CA PRO A 9 -26.63 -7.09 7.63
C PRO A 9 -26.51 -8.58 7.31
N SER A 10 -27.58 -9.32 7.55
CA SER A 10 -27.74 -10.73 7.22
C SER A 10 -27.85 -10.94 5.70
N LEU A 11 -26.71 -11.07 5.02
CA LEU A 11 -26.61 -11.55 3.64
C LEU A 11 -25.47 -12.57 3.53
N ILE A 12 -25.57 -13.65 4.31
CA ILE A 12 -24.81 -14.88 4.07
C ILE A 12 -25.81 -15.94 3.68
N THR A 13 -26.24 -15.91 2.43
CA THR A 13 -26.94 -17.03 1.80
C THR A 13 -25.90 -18.13 1.59
N SER A 14 -26.22 -19.33 2.07
CA SER A 14 -25.38 -20.54 2.12
C SER A 14 -24.48 -20.79 0.90
N GLN A 15 -23.25 -20.27 0.91
CA GLN A 15 -22.14 -20.82 0.14
C GLN A 15 -21.33 -21.72 1.08
N LYS A 16 -21.22 -23.01 0.75
CA LYS A 16 -20.31 -23.93 1.44
C LYS A 16 -18.87 -23.51 1.13
N PHE A 17 -18.29 -22.67 1.99
CA PHE A 17 -16.87 -22.35 1.93
C PHE A 17 -16.07 -23.62 2.21
N LYS A 18 -15.07 -23.94 1.37
CA LYS A 18 -14.07 -24.95 1.73
C LYS A 18 -13.34 -24.41 2.97
N SER A 19 -13.38 -25.14 4.07
CA SER A 19 -13.04 -24.68 5.43
C SER A 19 -11.59 -24.24 5.68
N HIS A 20 -10.75 -24.12 4.65
CA HIS A 20 -9.32 -23.79 4.75
C HIS A 20 -8.76 -22.93 3.59
N ALA A 21 -9.62 -22.29 2.79
CA ALA A 21 -9.14 -21.58 1.61
C ALA A 21 -8.81 -20.10 1.91
N THR A 22 -7.54 -19.80 2.20
CA THR A 22 -7.02 -18.44 2.33
C THR A 22 -7.12 -17.71 0.98
N SER A 23 -7.77 -16.55 0.95
CA SER A 23 -7.72 -15.66 -0.22
C SER A 23 -6.46 -14.79 -0.17
N GLU A 24 -5.86 -14.51 -1.31
CA GLU A 24 -4.69 -13.65 -1.42
C GLU A 24 -4.99 -12.49 -2.35
N VAL A 25 -4.63 -11.27 -1.97
CA VAL A 25 -4.86 -10.08 -2.79
C VAL A 25 -3.56 -9.32 -2.95
N VAL A 26 -3.09 -9.27 -4.19
CA VAL A 26 -1.90 -8.51 -4.59
C VAL A 26 -2.37 -7.19 -5.19
N ILE A 27 -1.89 -6.07 -4.64
CA ILE A 27 -2.32 -4.74 -5.04
C ILE A 27 -1.14 -3.97 -5.63
N VAL A 28 -1.29 -3.51 -6.88
CA VAL A 28 -0.29 -2.76 -7.63
C VAL A 28 -0.77 -1.32 -7.83
N ARG A 29 0.11 -0.35 -7.57
CA ARG A 29 -0.13 1.06 -7.97
C ARG A 29 0.26 1.24 -9.44
N HIS A 30 -0.49 2.05 -10.19
CA HIS A 30 -0.13 2.44 -11.56
C HIS A 30 1.32 2.94 -11.72
N GLY A 31 1.86 2.78 -12.92
CA GLY A 31 3.17 3.30 -13.31
C GLY A 31 3.24 4.83 -13.30
N ARG A 32 4.45 5.38 -13.41
CA ARG A 32 4.65 6.84 -13.44
C ARG A 32 3.87 7.46 -14.61
N SER A 33 3.09 8.50 -14.34
CA SER A 33 2.35 9.27 -15.36
C SER A 33 2.97 10.64 -15.63
N ASN A 34 2.59 11.26 -16.76
CA ASN A 34 2.96 12.65 -17.07
C ASN A 34 2.59 13.63 -15.94
N TYR A 35 1.43 13.44 -15.31
CA TYR A 35 1.01 14.27 -14.17
C TYR A 35 1.82 13.96 -12.90
N ASN A 36 2.36 12.75 -12.72
CA ASN A 36 3.31 12.50 -11.64
C ASN A 36 4.59 13.31 -11.83
N GLU A 37 5.14 13.38 -13.05
CA GLU A 37 6.35 14.15 -13.35
C GLU A 37 6.15 15.65 -13.19
N GLN A 38 4.97 16.15 -13.59
CA GLN A 38 4.61 17.55 -13.47
C GLN A 38 4.16 17.97 -12.06
N GLY A 39 4.03 17.02 -11.13
CA GLY A 39 3.56 17.30 -9.78
C GLY A 39 2.10 17.79 -9.74
N ILE A 40 1.23 17.21 -10.56
CA ILE A 40 -0.19 17.56 -10.67
C ILE A 40 -1.04 16.61 -9.83
N HIS A 41 -2.03 17.17 -9.13
CA HIS A 41 -3.10 16.43 -8.51
C HIS A 41 -3.96 15.77 -9.60
N GLN A 42 -3.83 14.45 -9.74
CA GLN A 42 -4.60 13.67 -10.72
C GLN A 42 -6.04 13.46 -10.27
N GLY A 43 -6.21 13.03 -9.01
CA GLY A 43 -7.50 12.60 -8.49
C GLY A 43 -8.19 11.58 -9.40
N ALA A 44 -9.51 11.67 -9.50
CA ALA A 44 -10.35 10.82 -10.34
C ALA A 44 -10.34 11.22 -11.82
N SER A 45 -9.67 12.31 -12.20
CA SER A 45 -9.50 12.70 -13.60
C SER A 45 -8.76 11.65 -14.42
N ASP A 46 -9.20 11.50 -15.67
CA ASP A 46 -8.65 10.59 -16.66
C ASP A 46 -7.65 11.25 -17.63
N GLY A 47 -7.23 12.48 -17.35
CA GLY A 47 -6.37 13.27 -18.25
C GLY A 47 -4.89 12.85 -18.31
N SER A 48 -4.46 11.88 -17.50
CA SER A 48 -3.05 11.48 -17.36
C SER A 48 -2.76 10.15 -18.05
N VAL A 49 -1.57 10.04 -18.67
CA VAL A 49 -1.08 8.81 -19.31
C VAL A 49 0.28 8.41 -18.72
N LEU A 50 0.64 7.13 -18.84
CA LEU A 50 1.95 6.64 -18.43
C LEU A 50 3.06 7.28 -19.27
N THR A 51 4.19 7.56 -18.61
CA THR A 51 5.44 7.90 -19.29
C THR A 51 6.14 6.64 -19.76
N LEU A 52 7.18 6.77 -20.59
CA LEU A 52 7.99 5.62 -21.04
C LEU A 52 8.55 4.84 -19.85
N GLN A 53 9.13 5.54 -18.87
CA GLN A 53 9.59 4.93 -17.62
C GLN A 53 8.46 4.23 -16.85
N GLY A 54 7.26 4.82 -16.85
CA GLY A 54 6.08 4.23 -16.22
C GLY A 54 5.65 2.92 -16.87
N ARG A 55 5.71 2.84 -18.20
CA ARG A 55 5.41 1.62 -18.97
C ARG A 55 6.46 0.54 -18.75
N GLU A 56 7.74 0.89 -18.82
CA GLU A 56 8.85 -0.04 -18.55
C GLU A 56 8.78 -0.62 -17.14
N ALA A 57 8.49 0.23 -16.14
CA ALA A 57 8.32 -0.22 -14.76
C ALA A 57 7.13 -1.18 -14.63
N ALA A 58 5.99 -0.87 -15.27
CA ALA A 58 4.81 -1.73 -15.24
C ALA A 58 5.07 -3.09 -15.91
N TYR A 59 5.82 -3.10 -17.01
CA TYR A 59 6.28 -4.33 -17.65
C TYR A 59 7.17 -5.16 -16.72
N LYS A 60 8.16 -4.54 -16.05
CA LYS A 60 9.00 -5.21 -15.03
C LYS A 60 8.17 -5.76 -13.86
N THR A 61 7.12 -5.04 -13.44
CA THR A 61 6.16 -5.54 -12.44
C THR A 61 5.46 -6.81 -12.95
N GLY A 62 5.05 -6.85 -14.21
CA GLY A 62 4.51 -8.04 -14.85
C GLY A 62 5.48 -9.22 -14.87
N LEU A 63 6.77 -8.99 -15.20
CA LEU A 63 7.80 -10.03 -15.13
C LEU A 63 7.91 -10.61 -13.72
N ALA A 64 7.96 -9.77 -12.68
CA ALA A 64 8.06 -10.21 -11.30
C ALA A 64 6.83 -10.99 -10.83
N LEU A 65 5.64 -10.52 -11.21
CA LEU A 65 4.38 -11.15 -10.84
C LEU A 65 4.09 -12.44 -11.62
N SER A 66 4.77 -12.67 -12.76
CA SER A 66 4.56 -13.85 -13.60
C SER A 66 4.90 -15.17 -12.90
N ASN A 67 5.68 -15.13 -11.82
CA ASN A 67 6.01 -16.27 -10.98
C ASN A 67 4.82 -16.74 -10.12
N PHE A 68 3.77 -15.93 -10.03
CA PHE A 68 2.57 -16.22 -9.26
C PHE A 68 1.40 -16.52 -10.18
N LYS A 69 0.63 -17.56 -9.83
CA LYS A 69 -0.65 -17.83 -10.48
C LYS A 69 -1.72 -16.91 -9.88
N PHE A 70 -2.39 -16.15 -10.73
CA PHE A 70 -3.58 -15.38 -10.40
C PHE A 70 -4.82 -16.07 -10.96
N ASP A 71 -5.94 -15.97 -10.26
CA ASP A 71 -7.22 -16.50 -10.74
C ASP A 71 -8.03 -15.42 -11.46
N VAL A 72 -7.85 -14.15 -11.08
CA VAL A 72 -8.59 -13.00 -11.61
C VAL A 72 -7.81 -11.70 -11.44
N ILE A 73 -8.05 -10.75 -12.35
CA ILE A 73 -7.49 -9.39 -12.30
C ILE A 73 -8.64 -8.38 -12.18
N TYR A 74 -8.52 -7.44 -11.26
CA TYR A 74 -9.36 -6.25 -11.16
C TYR A 74 -8.52 -5.01 -11.44
N THR A 75 -9.08 -4.08 -12.21
CA THR A 75 -8.37 -2.87 -12.61
C THR A 75 -9.27 -1.64 -12.56
N SER A 76 -8.69 -0.49 -12.21
CA SER A 76 -9.38 0.80 -12.27
C SER A 76 -9.71 1.17 -13.72
N PRO A 77 -10.82 1.87 -13.99
CA PRO A 77 -11.15 2.33 -15.35
C PRO A 77 -10.23 3.44 -15.86
N LEU A 78 -9.42 4.09 -15.01
CA LEU A 78 -8.62 5.24 -15.42
C LEU A 78 -7.43 4.82 -16.30
N GLN A 79 -7.17 5.58 -17.36
CA GLN A 79 -6.26 5.29 -18.46
C GLN A 79 -4.84 4.96 -18.00
N ARG A 80 -4.30 5.67 -17.01
CA ARG A 80 -2.98 5.37 -16.41
C ARG A 80 -2.90 3.97 -15.79
N VAL A 81 -4.02 3.47 -15.24
CA VAL A 81 -4.12 2.12 -14.67
C VAL A 81 -4.38 1.09 -15.76
N LEU A 82 -5.23 1.40 -16.75
CA LEU A 82 -5.43 0.53 -17.91
C LEU A 82 -4.11 0.29 -18.66
N GLN A 83 -3.34 1.34 -18.93
CA GLN A 83 -2.00 1.23 -19.52
C GLN A 83 -1.03 0.44 -18.63
N THR A 84 -1.11 0.57 -17.30
CA THR A 84 -0.30 -0.28 -16.40
C THR A 84 -0.69 -1.74 -16.54
N THR A 85 -1.99 -2.01 -16.65
CA THR A 85 -2.56 -3.34 -16.80
C THR A 85 -2.11 -3.97 -18.12
N GLU A 86 -2.14 -3.21 -19.22
CA GLU A 86 -1.65 -3.63 -20.54
C GLU A 86 -0.19 -4.09 -20.48
N GLU A 87 0.70 -3.32 -19.87
CA GLU A 87 2.13 -3.67 -19.79
C GLU A 87 2.38 -4.90 -18.91
N ILE A 88 1.63 -5.07 -17.82
CA ILE A 88 1.69 -6.28 -16.98
C ILE A 88 1.23 -7.50 -17.77
N LEU A 89 0.12 -7.39 -18.50
CA LEU A 89 -0.42 -8.47 -19.31
C LEU A 89 0.49 -8.82 -20.48
N ARG A 90 1.17 -7.83 -21.07
CA ARG A 90 2.17 -8.04 -22.10
C ARG A 90 3.31 -8.93 -21.59
N ALA A 91 3.84 -8.64 -20.40
CA ALA A 91 4.86 -9.49 -19.77
C ALA A 91 4.35 -10.92 -19.51
N PHE A 92 3.10 -11.08 -19.04
CA PHE A 92 2.48 -12.39 -18.86
C PHE A 92 2.39 -13.16 -20.18
N GLN A 93 1.97 -12.50 -21.26
CA GLN A 93 1.85 -13.10 -22.58
C GLN A 93 3.21 -13.52 -23.15
N GLU A 94 4.22 -12.65 -23.07
CA GLU A 94 5.58 -12.96 -23.54
C GLU A 94 6.20 -14.16 -22.80
N LEU A 95 5.82 -14.38 -21.54
CA LEU A 95 6.22 -15.53 -20.74
C LEU A 95 5.28 -16.75 -20.85
N GLY A 96 4.33 -16.74 -21.79
CA GLY A 96 3.42 -17.85 -22.03
C GLY A 96 2.46 -18.16 -20.88
N LYS A 97 2.14 -17.16 -20.04
CA LYS A 97 1.16 -17.33 -18.95
C LYS A 97 -0.26 -17.39 -19.52
N PRO A 98 -1.18 -18.15 -18.87
CA PRO A 98 -2.57 -18.23 -19.33
C PRO A 98 -3.24 -16.86 -19.31
N SER A 99 -4.26 -16.68 -20.15
CA SER A 99 -5.14 -15.52 -20.07
C SER A 99 -5.92 -15.53 -18.75
N HIS A 100 -6.14 -14.34 -18.18
CA HIS A 100 -6.87 -14.17 -16.92
C HIS A 100 -8.19 -13.43 -17.17
N PRO A 101 -9.28 -13.75 -16.46
CA PRO A 101 -10.45 -12.88 -16.41
C PRO A 101 -10.05 -11.51 -15.86
N ILE A 102 -10.41 -10.44 -16.57
CA ILE A 102 -10.12 -9.05 -16.19
C ILE A 102 -11.44 -8.33 -15.98
N PHE A 103 -11.59 -7.69 -14.84
CA PHE A 103 -12.75 -6.87 -14.48
C PHE A 103 -12.32 -5.41 -14.28
N VAL A 104 -12.95 -4.50 -15.03
CA VAL A 104 -12.83 -3.07 -14.79
C VAL A 104 -13.83 -2.68 -13.70
N ASP A 105 -13.37 -2.12 -12.59
CA ASP A 105 -14.21 -1.83 -11.42
C ASP A 105 -14.10 -0.36 -11.01
N ASN A 106 -15.23 0.35 -11.06
CA ASN A 106 -15.29 1.78 -10.72
C ASN A 106 -14.98 2.06 -9.24
N ARG A 107 -15.09 1.09 -8.33
CA ARG A 107 -14.68 1.27 -6.93
C ARG A 107 -13.17 1.40 -6.77
N LEU A 108 -12.41 1.05 -7.82
CA LEU A 108 -10.96 1.19 -7.85
C LEU A 108 -10.50 2.51 -8.46
N THR A 109 -11.38 3.49 -8.71
CA THR A 109 -10.97 4.85 -9.09
C THR A 109 -10.15 5.51 -7.99
N GLU A 110 -9.28 6.45 -8.37
CA GLU A 110 -8.52 7.24 -7.39
C GLU A 110 -9.44 8.19 -6.62
N ILE A 111 -8.96 8.66 -5.47
CA ILE A 111 -9.63 9.70 -4.71
C ILE A 111 -10.01 10.89 -5.59
N ASN A 112 -11.29 11.27 -5.59
CA ASN A 112 -11.75 12.45 -6.30
C ASN A 112 -11.36 13.70 -5.48
N MET A 113 -10.47 14.51 -6.05
CA MET A 113 -9.91 15.71 -5.42
C MET A 113 -10.58 17.00 -5.92
N ALA A 114 -11.70 16.88 -6.62
CA ALA A 114 -12.57 17.97 -7.05
C ALA A 114 -11.77 19.14 -7.67
N CYS A 115 -11.86 20.34 -7.09
CA CYS A 115 -11.23 21.55 -7.61
C CYS A 115 -9.70 21.54 -7.60
N TRP A 116 -9.06 20.55 -6.96
CA TRP A 116 -7.61 20.40 -7.01
C TRP A 116 -7.14 19.66 -8.25
N GLU A 117 -8.00 18.89 -8.91
CA GLU A 117 -7.62 18.09 -10.07
C GLU A 117 -7.11 18.98 -11.21
N GLY A 118 -5.97 18.63 -11.79
CA GLY A 118 -5.29 19.43 -12.82
C GLY A 118 -4.42 20.57 -12.28
N LEU A 119 -4.50 20.90 -10.98
CA LEU A 119 -3.59 21.86 -10.36
C LEU A 119 -2.29 21.19 -9.89
N THR A 120 -1.19 21.95 -9.89
CA THR A 120 0.06 21.47 -9.30
C THR A 120 -0.03 21.45 -7.77
N TYR A 121 0.76 20.58 -7.14
CA TYR A 121 0.88 20.54 -5.67
C TYR A 121 1.23 21.90 -5.09
N GLN A 122 2.13 22.63 -5.76
CA GLN A 122 2.54 23.97 -5.38
C GLN A 122 1.37 24.94 -5.45
N LYS A 123 0.60 24.92 -6.55
CA LYS A 123 -0.53 25.84 -6.73
C LYS A 123 -1.62 25.63 -5.68
N VAL A 124 -1.93 24.37 -5.35
CA VAL A 124 -2.87 24.04 -4.27
C VAL A 124 -2.34 24.51 -2.91
N GLN A 125 -1.04 24.29 -2.63
CA GLN A 125 -0.43 24.72 -1.38
C GLN A 125 -0.43 26.24 -1.21
N GLU A 126 -0.23 27.00 -2.29
CA GLU A 126 -0.19 28.46 -2.28
C GLU A 126 -1.60 29.08 -2.24
N ASP A 127 -2.50 28.64 -3.13
CA ASP A 127 -3.82 29.26 -3.30
C ASP A 127 -4.85 28.75 -2.28
N LEU A 128 -4.68 27.54 -1.75
CA LEU A 128 -5.64 26.83 -0.90
C LEU A 128 -4.96 26.33 0.38
N ALA A 129 -4.13 27.16 1.00
CA ALA A 129 -3.23 26.77 2.10
C ALA A 129 -3.93 26.15 3.33
N GLU A 130 -5.10 26.68 3.72
CA GLU A 130 -5.89 26.14 4.85
C GLU A 130 -6.42 24.74 4.55
N ASP A 131 -7.07 24.58 3.39
CA ASP A 131 -7.60 23.29 2.92
C ASP A 131 -6.46 22.28 2.73
N TYR A 132 -5.33 22.72 2.16
CA TYR A 132 -4.12 21.90 2.04
C TYR A 132 -3.60 21.44 3.41
N THR A 133 -3.54 22.33 4.39
CA THR A 133 -3.11 22.01 5.76
C THR A 133 -4.07 21.00 6.41
N SER A 134 -5.38 21.22 6.30
CA SER A 134 -6.39 20.29 6.81
C SER A 134 -6.28 18.92 6.14
N TRP A 135 -6.13 18.86 4.82
CA TRP A 135 -5.90 17.60 4.11
C TRP A 135 -4.61 16.88 4.56
N LYS A 136 -3.55 17.63 4.88
CA LYS A 136 -2.28 17.05 5.32
C LYS A 136 -2.32 16.52 6.75
N GLN A 137 -3.01 17.20 7.66
CA GLN A 137 -2.99 16.92 9.10
C GLN A 137 -4.20 16.09 9.55
N THR A 138 -5.39 16.41 9.05
CA THR A 138 -6.66 15.79 9.44
C THR A 138 -7.46 15.32 8.22
N PRO A 139 -6.89 14.47 7.33
CA PRO A 139 -7.51 14.08 6.07
C PRO A 139 -8.89 13.40 6.24
N HIS A 140 -9.15 12.78 7.39
CA HIS A 140 -10.40 12.11 7.72
C HIS A 140 -11.57 13.06 8.04
N LEU A 141 -11.24 14.31 8.40
CA LEU A 141 -12.22 15.39 8.65
C LEU A 141 -12.29 16.39 7.50
N PHE A 142 -11.32 16.35 6.58
CA PHE A 142 -11.27 17.25 5.44
C PHE A 142 -12.50 17.11 4.54
N ALA A 143 -13.07 18.25 4.15
CA ALA A 143 -14.19 18.32 3.24
C ALA A 143 -14.04 19.48 2.25
N PHE A 144 -14.38 19.22 1.00
CA PHE A 144 -14.58 20.28 0.02
C PHE A 144 -15.92 20.97 0.25
N LYS A 145 -15.93 22.28 0.09
CA LYS A 145 -17.16 23.07 0.03
C LYS A 145 -17.82 22.84 -1.32
N SER A 146 -19.04 22.31 -1.34
CA SER A 146 -19.83 22.17 -2.57
C SER A 146 -20.62 23.44 -2.87
N ALA A 147 -20.83 23.72 -4.16
CA ALA A 147 -21.78 24.75 -4.61
C ALA A 147 -23.21 24.52 -4.09
N THR A 148 -23.57 23.28 -3.77
CA THR A 148 -24.89 22.91 -3.21
C THR A 148 -25.00 23.15 -1.69
N GLY A 149 -23.92 23.60 -1.03
CA GLY A 149 -23.85 23.79 0.41
C GLY A 149 -23.63 22.51 1.23
N LYS A 150 -23.75 21.31 0.63
CA LYS A 150 -23.42 20.04 1.30
C LYS A 150 -21.91 19.77 1.23
N PRO A 151 -21.21 19.52 2.35
CA PRO A 151 -19.79 19.18 2.33
C PRO A 151 -19.54 17.85 1.61
N TYR A 152 -18.46 17.78 0.83
CA TYR A 152 -17.99 16.55 0.20
C TYR A 152 -16.73 16.04 0.91
N PHE A 153 -16.79 14.82 1.46
CA PHE A 153 -15.71 14.20 2.23
C PHE A 153 -14.95 13.16 1.40
N PRO A 154 -13.88 13.54 0.67
CA PRO A 154 -13.27 12.68 -0.34
C PRO A 154 -12.69 11.39 0.23
N LEU A 155 -12.05 11.46 1.41
CA LEU A 155 -11.45 10.28 2.02
C LEU A 155 -12.49 9.32 2.60
N GLN A 156 -13.58 9.84 3.17
CA GLN A 156 -14.64 8.97 3.69
C GLN A 156 -15.31 8.19 2.57
N GLU A 157 -15.57 8.84 1.43
CA GLU A 157 -16.13 8.17 0.26
C GLU A 157 -15.19 7.08 -0.26
N LEU A 158 -13.90 7.38 -0.43
CA LEU A 158 -12.91 6.40 -0.90
C LEU A 158 -12.78 5.20 0.06
N TYR A 159 -12.83 5.45 1.37
CA TYR A 159 -12.76 4.39 2.37
C TYR A 159 -13.99 3.47 2.31
N GLN A 160 -15.19 4.03 2.13
CA GLN A 160 -16.42 3.27 1.92
C GLN A 160 -16.38 2.47 0.61
N GLN A 161 -15.84 3.04 -0.48
CA GLN A 161 -15.64 2.34 -1.75
C GLN A 161 -14.75 1.10 -1.57
N SER A 162 -13.61 1.26 -0.87
CA SER A 162 -12.70 0.16 -0.54
C SER A 162 -13.37 -0.93 0.30
N GLN A 163 -14.16 -0.57 1.31
CA GLN A 163 -14.91 -1.55 2.11
C GLN A 163 -15.95 -2.32 1.28
N LYS A 164 -16.69 -1.63 0.41
CA LYS A 164 -17.66 -2.26 -0.51
C LYS A 164 -16.96 -3.17 -1.52
N PHE A 165 -15.77 -2.81 -1.98
CA PHE A 165 -14.96 -3.67 -2.83
C PHE A 165 -14.61 -4.97 -2.11
N TRP A 166 -14.06 -4.88 -0.88
CA TRP A 166 -13.73 -6.07 -0.08
C TRP A 166 -14.93 -6.99 0.20
N GLN A 167 -16.08 -6.41 0.57
CA GLN A 167 -17.31 -7.17 0.84
C GLN A 167 -17.73 -8.06 -0.32
N GLU A 168 -17.55 -7.60 -1.56
CA GLU A 168 -17.90 -8.39 -2.74
C GLU A 168 -16.79 -9.37 -3.11
N ILE A 169 -15.56 -8.88 -3.29
CA ILE A 169 -14.52 -9.70 -3.93
C ILE A 169 -14.04 -10.84 -3.03
N LEU A 170 -14.04 -10.67 -1.70
CA LEU A 170 -13.57 -11.71 -0.78
C LEU A 170 -14.58 -12.87 -0.66
N VAL A 171 -15.87 -12.60 -0.87
CA VAL A 171 -16.90 -13.63 -0.96
C VAL A 171 -16.84 -14.31 -2.33
N LYS A 172 -16.82 -13.51 -3.40
CA LYS A 172 -16.84 -13.99 -4.78
C LYS A 172 -15.63 -14.85 -5.14
N HIS A 173 -14.46 -14.51 -4.61
CA HIS A 173 -13.17 -15.12 -4.90
C HIS A 173 -12.56 -15.78 -3.66
N CYS A 174 -13.39 -16.43 -2.84
CA CYS A 174 -12.91 -17.14 -1.66
C CYS A 174 -11.87 -18.21 -2.04
N GLY A 175 -10.70 -18.17 -1.39
CA GLY A 175 -9.62 -19.11 -1.62
C GLY A 175 -8.82 -18.90 -2.90
N GLN A 176 -9.04 -17.79 -3.60
CA GLN A 176 -8.37 -17.45 -4.85
C GLN A 176 -7.31 -16.37 -4.65
N ARG A 177 -6.38 -16.28 -5.60
CA ARG A 177 -5.41 -15.18 -5.68
C ARG A 177 -5.87 -14.13 -6.68
N ILE A 178 -6.06 -12.91 -6.20
CA ILE A 178 -6.60 -11.77 -6.92
C ILE A 178 -5.48 -10.76 -7.16
N LEU A 179 -5.32 -10.29 -8.40
CA LEU A 179 -4.49 -9.12 -8.71
C LEU A 179 -5.38 -7.89 -8.83
N VAL A 180 -5.06 -6.83 -8.10
CA VAL A 180 -5.76 -5.53 -8.12
C VAL A 180 -4.77 -4.46 -8.60
N ILE A 181 -5.12 -3.73 -9.65
CA ILE A 181 -4.29 -2.64 -10.19
C ILE A 181 -5.08 -1.35 -10.02
N ALA A 182 -4.55 -0.41 -9.23
CA ALA A 182 -5.25 0.81 -8.85
C ALA A 182 -4.27 1.96 -8.58
N HIS A 183 -4.59 2.82 -7.59
CA HIS A 183 -3.92 4.11 -7.40
C HIS A 183 -3.34 4.28 -6.00
N GLY A 184 -2.61 5.39 -5.80
CA GLY A 184 -1.94 5.63 -4.53
C GLY A 184 -2.94 5.79 -3.38
N GLY A 185 -3.96 6.63 -3.55
CA GLY A 185 -5.00 6.85 -2.54
C GLY A 185 -5.87 5.62 -2.34
N THR A 186 -6.37 5.02 -3.41
CA THR A 186 -7.18 3.79 -3.37
C THR A 186 -6.44 2.68 -2.62
N ASN A 187 -5.18 2.39 -2.98
CA ASN A 187 -4.38 1.34 -2.32
C ASN A 187 -4.23 1.60 -0.82
N ARG A 188 -4.02 2.85 -0.41
CA ARG A 188 -3.94 3.21 1.02
C ARG A 188 -5.20 2.80 1.76
N THR A 189 -6.37 3.09 1.20
CA THR A 189 -7.66 2.75 1.83
C THR A 189 -7.99 1.26 1.77
N LEU A 190 -7.62 0.57 0.69
CA LEU A 190 -7.73 -0.90 0.59
C LEU A 190 -6.89 -1.57 1.67
N ILE A 191 -5.63 -1.15 1.82
CA ILE A 191 -4.70 -1.71 2.81
C ILE A 191 -5.16 -1.35 4.23
N SER A 192 -5.42 -0.08 4.53
CA SER A 192 -5.76 0.36 5.88
C SER A 192 -7.06 -0.27 6.39
N SER A 193 -8.09 -0.35 5.54
CA SER A 193 -9.34 -1.03 5.90
C SER A 193 -9.16 -2.53 6.16
N ALA A 194 -8.33 -3.21 5.37
CA ALA A 194 -8.06 -4.63 5.56
C ALA A 194 -7.28 -4.91 6.85
N VAL A 195 -6.40 -4.01 7.30
CA VAL A 195 -5.61 -4.21 8.54
C VAL A 195 -6.23 -3.53 9.78
N GLY A 196 -7.47 -3.04 9.68
CA GLY A 196 -8.21 -2.47 10.80
C GLY A 196 -7.80 -1.05 11.19
N LEU A 197 -7.17 -0.28 10.29
CA LEU A 197 -6.77 1.10 10.53
C LEU A 197 -7.76 2.09 9.94
N GLY A 198 -8.14 3.08 10.73
CA GLY A 198 -9.07 4.14 10.34
C GLY A 198 -8.52 5.12 9.28
N PRO A 199 -9.39 5.95 8.68
CA PRO A 199 -9.00 6.91 7.65
C PRO A 199 -7.99 7.97 8.13
N GLU A 200 -7.89 8.24 9.43
CA GLU A 200 -6.91 9.15 10.02
C GLU A 200 -5.45 8.77 9.69
N TYR A 201 -5.18 7.50 9.42
CA TYR A 201 -3.86 6.99 9.04
C TYR A 201 -3.57 7.04 7.53
N TYR A 202 -4.43 7.66 6.73
CA TYR A 202 -4.32 7.66 5.26
C TYR A 202 -2.94 8.06 4.70
N HIS A 203 -2.28 9.06 5.30
CA HIS A 203 -0.97 9.53 4.83
C HIS A 203 0.21 8.68 5.32
N GLN A 204 0.00 7.72 6.21
CA GLN A 204 1.09 6.91 6.81
C GLN A 204 1.64 5.84 5.87
N PHE A 205 0.89 5.48 4.83
CA PHE A 205 1.31 4.48 3.85
C PHE A 205 1.92 5.16 2.62
N GLN A 206 3.22 4.96 2.41
CA GLN A 206 3.83 5.26 1.11
C GLN A 206 3.34 4.26 0.07
N GLN A 207 3.08 4.75 -1.14
CA GLN A 207 2.75 3.95 -2.31
C GLN A 207 3.56 4.52 -3.47
N SER A 208 4.70 3.92 -3.77
CA SER A 208 5.54 4.26 -4.93
C SER A 208 4.84 3.80 -6.21
N ASN A 209 5.12 4.45 -7.35
CA ASN A 209 4.60 3.96 -8.63
C ASN A 209 5.05 2.50 -8.83
N THR A 210 4.18 1.66 -9.39
CA THR A 210 4.43 0.22 -9.59
C THR A 210 4.77 -0.59 -8.33
N CYS A 211 4.56 -0.04 -7.13
CA CYS A 211 4.78 -0.81 -5.90
C CYS A 211 3.80 -1.97 -5.79
N ILE A 212 4.27 -3.08 -5.24
CA ILE A 212 3.46 -4.27 -4.94
C ILE A 212 3.15 -4.30 -3.44
N ASN A 213 1.88 -4.51 -3.11
CA ASN A 213 1.40 -4.84 -1.78
C ASN A 213 0.75 -6.21 -1.81
N TRP A 214 0.77 -6.94 -0.70
CA TRP A 214 0.20 -8.30 -0.63
C TRP A 214 -0.51 -8.50 0.69
N LEU A 215 -1.79 -8.86 0.63
CA LEU A 215 -2.66 -9.17 1.76
C LEU A 215 -3.11 -10.64 1.71
N GLU A 216 -3.16 -11.28 2.87
CA GLU A 216 -3.73 -12.62 3.07
C GLU A 216 -5.01 -12.52 3.91
N PHE A 217 -6.09 -13.15 3.45
CA PHE A 217 -7.37 -13.25 4.16
C PHE A 217 -7.62 -14.70 4.54
N PRO A 218 -7.16 -15.14 5.73
CA PRO A 218 -7.17 -16.56 6.13
C PRO A 218 -8.56 -17.06 6.53
N VAL A 219 -9.49 -16.15 6.86
CA VAL A 219 -10.85 -16.49 7.27
C VAL A 219 -11.81 -16.11 6.14
N PRO A 220 -12.48 -17.08 5.50
CA PRO A 220 -13.49 -16.81 4.47
C PRO A 220 -14.52 -15.78 4.92
N GLY A 221 -14.78 -14.77 4.09
CA GLY A 221 -15.74 -13.70 4.37
C GLY A 221 -15.28 -12.65 5.38
N SER A 222 -14.12 -12.81 6.03
CA SER A 222 -13.53 -11.76 6.87
C SER A 222 -13.06 -10.59 6.00
N LEU A 223 -13.40 -9.37 6.42
CA LEU A 223 -12.88 -8.14 5.80
C LEU A 223 -11.51 -7.75 6.36
N THR A 224 -11.04 -8.43 7.41
CA THR A 224 -9.72 -8.21 7.99
C THR A 224 -8.72 -9.22 7.45
N GLY A 225 -7.56 -8.72 7.03
CA GLY A 225 -6.47 -9.48 6.44
C GLY A 225 -5.13 -9.21 7.12
N LYS A 226 -4.13 -10.02 6.77
CA LYS A 226 -2.74 -9.91 7.21
C LYS A 226 -1.91 -9.29 6.10
N LEU A 227 -1.16 -8.23 6.43
CA LEU A 227 -0.22 -7.60 5.51
C LEU A 227 1.05 -8.45 5.40
N LYS A 228 1.36 -8.89 4.18
CA LYS A 228 2.57 -9.65 3.86
C LYS A 228 3.64 -8.74 3.32
N TRP A 229 3.31 -7.96 2.29
CA TRP A 229 4.21 -6.97 1.69
C TRP A 229 3.51 -5.61 1.62
N LEU A 230 4.28 -4.55 1.85
CA LEU A 230 3.82 -3.18 1.75
C LEU A 230 4.82 -2.39 0.90
N ASN A 231 4.31 -1.71 -0.12
CA ASN A 231 5.08 -0.78 -0.94
C ASN A 231 6.40 -1.37 -1.50
N SER A 232 6.37 -2.63 -1.92
CA SER A 232 7.57 -3.32 -2.40
C SER A 232 7.93 -2.90 -3.82
N THR A 233 9.16 -2.44 -4.02
CA THR A 233 9.70 -2.00 -5.32
C THR A 233 10.96 -2.76 -5.74
N HIS A 234 11.29 -3.86 -5.05
CA HIS A 234 12.53 -4.63 -5.28
C HIS A 234 12.72 -5.10 -6.73
N HIS A 235 11.61 -5.41 -7.43
CA HIS A 235 11.61 -5.82 -8.84
C HIS A 235 12.05 -4.73 -9.81
N LEU A 236 12.17 -3.49 -9.34
CA LEU A 236 12.70 -2.35 -10.09
C LEU A 236 14.18 -2.12 -9.80
N GLU A 237 14.86 -3.09 -9.16
CA GLU A 237 16.26 -3.01 -8.74
C GLU A 237 16.52 -1.86 -7.73
N GLU A 238 15.46 -1.38 -7.07
CA GLU A 238 15.57 -0.45 -5.95
C GLU A 238 15.65 -1.24 -4.64
N PRO A 239 16.80 -1.25 -3.92
CA PRO A 239 16.97 -2.05 -2.71
C PRO A 239 16.05 -1.58 -1.57
N LEU A 240 15.81 -0.27 -1.51
CA LEU A 240 14.88 0.38 -0.60
C LEU A 240 14.00 1.35 -1.38
N PRO A 241 12.72 1.52 -1.01
CA PRO A 241 11.89 2.57 -1.58
C PRO A 241 12.54 3.94 -1.41
N LYS A 242 12.61 4.73 -2.48
CA LYS A 242 13.11 6.11 -2.41
C LYS A 242 12.27 6.95 -1.46
N LEU A 243 12.94 7.77 -0.65
CA LEU A 243 12.26 8.82 0.11
C LEU A 243 11.66 9.83 -0.87
N LYS A 244 10.46 10.32 -0.57
CA LYS A 244 9.88 11.42 -1.33
C LYS A 244 10.77 12.67 -1.18
N ALA A 245 10.89 13.47 -2.24
CA ALA A 245 11.67 14.70 -2.22
C ALA A 245 11.28 15.60 -1.03
N GLY A 246 12.28 16.14 -0.33
CA GLY A 246 12.08 16.98 0.86
C GLY A 246 11.57 16.23 2.09
N LYS A 247 11.52 14.90 2.09
CA LYS A 247 11.18 14.09 3.27
C LYS A 247 12.44 13.48 3.88
N HIS A 248 12.49 13.55 5.20
CA HIS A 248 13.47 12.87 6.04
C HIS A 248 12.73 11.88 6.94
N GLY A 249 13.36 10.77 7.29
CA GLY A 249 12.75 9.78 8.15
C GLY A 249 13.44 8.43 8.11
N TRP A 250 12.94 7.53 8.94
CA TRP A 250 13.39 6.14 9.01
C TRP A 250 12.86 5.34 7.81
N ARG A 251 13.72 4.54 7.21
CA ARG A 251 13.34 3.51 6.22
C ARG A 251 13.36 2.16 6.93
N TRP A 252 12.23 1.48 6.95
CA TRP A 252 12.07 0.19 7.62
C TRP A 252 12.09 -0.93 6.58
N VAL A 253 12.83 -1.99 6.89
CA VAL A 253 12.78 -3.26 6.16
C VAL A 253 12.26 -4.30 7.13
N LEU A 254 11.08 -4.85 6.86
CA LEU A 254 10.55 -5.96 7.63
C LEU A 254 11.06 -7.27 7.04
N ILE A 255 11.62 -8.13 7.89
CA ILE A 255 12.31 -9.35 7.47
C ILE A 255 11.69 -10.52 8.21
N SER A 256 11.19 -11.48 7.46
CA SER A 256 10.63 -12.71 8.03
C SER A 256 11.76 -13.57 8.59
N ASN A 257 11.52 -14.19 9.74
CA ASN A 257 12.41 -15.22 10.31
C ASN A 257 12.47 -16.51 9.46
N GLN A 258 11.62 -16.63 8.44
CA GLN A 258 11.64 -17.72 7.46
C GLN A 258 12.45 -17.39 6.19
N ILE A 259 13.28 -16.34 6.22
CA ILE A 259 14.04 -15.92 5.05
C ILE A 259 15.04 -16.99 4.60
N GLN A 260 14.85 -17.49 3.38
CA GLN A 260 15.74 -18.51 2.79
C GLN A 260 16.97 -17.90 2.09
N GLN A 261 16.90 -16.62 1.68
CA GLN A 261 17.94 -15.94 0.90
C GLN A 261 18.60 -14.79 1.67
N LEU A 262 18.97 -15.03 2.94
CA LEU A 262 19.56 -14.00 3.81
C LEU A 262 20.79 -13.33 3.19
N GLN A 263 21.68 -14.11 2.56
CA GLN A 263 22.90 -13.61 1.94
C GLN A 263 22.64 -12.62 0.79
N ALA A 264 21.64 -12.91 -0.05
CA ALA A 264 21.27 -12.03 -1.16
C ALA A 264 20.74 -10.69 -0.63
N LEU A 265 19.92 -10.74 0.42
CA LEU A 265 19.40 -9.54 1.08
C LEU A 265 20.52 -8.74 1.77
N GLN A 266 21.46 -9.41 2.42
CA GLN A 266 22.65 -8.77 3.01
C GLN A 266 23.50 -8.08 1.93
N ASN A 267 23.73 -8.74 0.79
CA ASN A 267 24.49 -8.14 -0.30
C ASN A 267 23.78 -6.89 -0.85
N CYS A 268 22.45 -6.96 -1.01
CA CYS A 268 21.62 -5.86 -1.48
C CYS A 268 21.65 -4.65 -0.53
N LEU A 269 21.63 -4.91 0.78
CA LEU A 269 21.64 -3.87 1.81
C LEU A 269 23.06 -3.46 2.26
N SER A 270 24.11 -4.16 1.82
CA SER A 270 25.51 -3.88 2.20
C SER A 270 25.97 -2.46 1.84
N GLN A 271 25.32 -1.86 0.84
CA GLN A 271 25.61 -0.50 0.37
C GLN A 271 24.81 0.58 1.12
N GLU A 272 23.89 0.20 2.01
CA GLU A 272 23.04 1.11 2.77
C GLU A 272 23.45 1.11 4.26
N PRO A 273 23.64 2.27 4.91
CA PRO A 273 24.02 2.32 6.32
C PRO A 273 22.84 1.88 7.21
N ILE A 274 22.90 0.66 7.76
CA ILE A 274 21.93 0.14 8.71
C ILE A 274 22.24 0.68 10.10
N LYS A 275 21.37 1.55 10.63
CA LYS A 275 21.56 2.17 11.95
C LYS A 275 21.02 1.34 13.09
N ILE A 276 19.89 0.65 12.87
CA ILE A 276 19.16 -0.10 13.91
C ILE A 276 18.68 -1.42 13.32
N VAL A 277 18.85 -2.51 14.07
CA VAL A 277 18.24 -3.82 13.82
C VAL A 277 17.33 -4.14 15.00
N LEU A 278 16.07 -4.44 14.71
CA LEU A 278 15.09 -4.91 15.70
C LEU A 278 14.82 -6.40 15.44
N SER A 279 14.90 -7.24 16.46
CA SER A 279 14.47 -8.64 16.40
C SER A 279 13.42 -8.93 17.45
N ASP A 280 12.51 -9.86 17.17
CA ASP A 280 11.75 -10.50 18.25
C ASP A 280 12.68 -11.35 19.13
N ASP A 281 12.14 -11.89 20.22
CA ASP A 281 12.87 -12.73 21.18
C ASP A 281 13.03 -14.19 20.73
N SER A 282 12.74 -14.51 19.46
CA SER A 282 13.00 -15.85 18.91
C SER A 282 14.48 -16.02 18.54
N ASP A 283 15.01 -17.22 18.79
CA ASP A 283 16.40 -17.58 18.44
C ASP A 283 16.72 -17.36 16.96
N ALA A 284 15.74 -17.59 16.08
CA ALA A 284 15.89 -17.39 14.64
C ALA A 284 16.11 -15.91 14.30
N SER A 285 15.28 -15.01 14.81
CA SER A 285 15.39 -13.57 14.58
C SER A 285 16.66 -13.00 15.22
N GLU A 286 17.02 -13.44 16.42
CA GLU A 286 18.26 -13.08 17.11
C GLU A 286 19.50 -13.47 16.30
N THR A 287 19.51 -14.68 15.74
CA THR A 287 20.61 -15.19 14.91
C THR A 287 20.74 -14.35 13.63
N ILE A 288 19.63 -14.06 12.98
CA ILE A 288 19.60 -13.19 11.79
C ILE A 288 20.13 -11.79 12.13
N ALA A 289 19.66 -11.18 13.22
CA ALA A 289 20.06 -9.85 13.64
C ALA A 289 21.56 -9.76 13.96
N LYS A 290 22.09 -10.72 14.74
CA LYS A 290 23.53 -10.81 15.06
C LYS A 290 24.38 -10.96 13.81
N ASN A 291 23.96 -11.80 12.87
CA ASN A 291 24.64 -11.96 11.59
C ASN A 291 24.68 -10.65 10.79
N TRP A 292 23.66 -9.80 10.92
CA TRP A 292 23.62 -8.50 10.26
C TRP A 292 24.52 -7.46 10.89
N CYS A 293 24.54 -7.41 12.23
CA CYS A 293 25.39 -6.48 12.96
C CYS A 293 26.88 -6.82 12.83
N LYS A 294 27.22 -8.04 12.40
CA LYS A 294 28.59 -8.50 12.23
C LYS A 294 29.34 -7.64 11.20
N GLY A 295 30.25 -6.79 11.69
CA GLY A 295 31.06 -5.89 10.86
C GLY A 295 30.54 -4.45 10.76
N CYS A 296 29.38 -4.14 11.36
CA CYS A 296 28.82 -2.79 11.38
C CYS A 296 28.89 -2.21 12.80
N LEU A 297 30.04 -1.63 13.17
CA LEU A 297 30.32 -1.11 14.51
C LEU A 297 29.36 0.00 15.00
N SER A 298 28.63 0.65 14.09
CA SER A 298 27.67 1.70 14.39
C SER A 298 26.20 1.25 14.43
N THR A 299 25.92 -0.03 14.18
CA THR A 299 24.56 -0.58 14.19
C THR A 299 24.14 -0.96 15.61
N VAL A 300 22.99 -0.45 16.04
CA VAL A 300 22.37 -0.83 17.32
C VAL A 300 21.42 -2.01 17.11
N HIS A 301 21.61 -3.09 17.86
CA HIS A 301 20.67 -4.22 17.90
C HIS A 301 19.80 -4.13 19.14
N LEU A 302 18.47 -4.13 18.96
CA LEU A 302 17.50 -4.19 20.05
C LEU A 302 16.64 -5.45 19.90
N SER A 303 16.58 -6.25 20.95
CA SER A 303 15.64 -7.36 21.07
C SER A 303 14.34 -6.85 21.70
N VAL A 304 13.21 -7.10 21.05
CA VAL A 304 11.90 -6.54 21.41
C VAL A 304 10.84 -7.63 21.52
N LYS A 305 10.16 -7.71 22.67
CA LYS A 305 8.95 -8.53 22.80
C LYS A 305 7.75 -7.80 22.21
N GLN A 306 6.78 -8.55 21.68
CA GLN A 306 5.57 -7.97 21.10
C GLN A 306 4.81 -7.07 22.10
N THR A 307 4.80 -7.45 23.38
CA THR A 307 4.10 -6.71 24.45
C THR A 307 4.75 -5.36 24.78
N ASP A 308 6.07 -5.27 24.64
CA ASP A 308 6.85 -4.15 25.15
C ASP A 308 7.40 -3.27 24.00
N PHE A 309 7.06 -3.64 22.75
CA PHE A 309 7.56 -2.97 21.55
C PHE A 309 7.27 -1.47 21.57
N LEU A 310 6.04 -1.05 21.89
CA LEU A 310 5.67 0.37 21.88
C LEU A 310 6.44 1.17 22.94
N ASP A 311 6.69 0.59 24.10
CA ASP A 311 7.43 1.24 25.19
C ASP A 311 8.92 1.34 24.86
N ILE A 312 9.53 0.23 24.44
CA ILE A 312 10.94 0.20 24.02
C ILE A 312 11.16 1.16 22.85
N TRP A 313 10.22 1.21 21.90
CA TRP A 313 10.25 2.14 20.78
C TRP A 313 10.19 3.60 21.22
N GLY A 314 9.24 3.94 22.09
CA GLY A 314 9.07 5.30 22.61
C GLY A 314 10.34 5.80 23.30
N GLN A 315 10.92 4.97 24.18
CA GLN A 315 12.08 5.34 24.99
C GLN A 315 13.38 5.41 24.18
N ASN A 316 13.62 4.47 23.27
CA ASN A 316 14.94 4.30 22.66
C ASN A 316 15.05 4.93 21.26
N ILE A 317 13.92 5.16 20.58
CA ILE A 317 13.92 5.65 19.20
C ILE A 317 13.30 7.05 19.12
N ILE A 318 12.18 7.29 19.80
CA ILE A 318 11.48 8.59 19.72
C ILE A 318 12.11 9.63 20.64
N ALA A 319 12.27 9.34 21.94
CA ALA A 319 12.75 10.31 22.93
C ALA A 319 14.14 10.93 22.56
N PRO A 320 15.14 10.16 22.09
CA PRO A 320 16.44 10.73 21.70
C PRO A 320 16.41 11.60 20.43
N GLN A 321 15.32 11.53 19.64
CA GLN A 321 15.13 12.39 18.47
C GLN A 321 14.41 13.70 18.83
N ILE A 322 13.55 13.68 19.83
CA ILE A 322 12.88 14.88 20.36
C ILE A 322 13.90 15.77 21.08
N GLU A 323 14.80 15.20 21.89
CA GLU A 323 15.87 15.96 22.58
C GLU A 323 16.87 16.64 21.63
N LYS A 324 16.97 16.20 20.37
CA LYS A 324 17.80 16.86 19.35
C LYS A 324 17.08 17.99 18.60
N LEU A 325 15.78 18.11 18.80
CA LEU A 325 14.92 19.12 18.17
C LEU A 325 14.47 20.22 19.15
N THR A 326 14.77 20.05 20.44
CA THR A 326 14.59 21.04 21.52
C THR A 326 15.94 21.61 21.93
#